data_AF-F7QYZ6-F1
#
_entry.id   AF-F7QYZ6-F1
#
_cell.length_a   1.000
_cell.length_b   1.000
_cell.length_c   1.000
_cell.angle_alpha   90.00
_cell.angle_beta   90.00
_cell.angle_gamma   90.00
#
_symmetry.space_group_name_H-M   'P 1'
#
loop_
_entity.id
_entity.type
_entity.pdbx_description
1 polymer ?
#
loop_
_entity_poly.entity_id
_entity_poly.type
_entity_poly.pdbx_seq_one_letter_code
_entity_poly.pdbx_strand_id
1 'polypeptide(L)' 'MSKKDKNIQITEREKMVDGKLISELVTAHGDVIGTVLEDEARFKAVLPEGENFVLSTREEAYGCILREYHLHHG' A
#
# COMPACT_ATOMS: atom_id res chain seq x y z
N MET A 1 -2.21 31.09 -9.63
CA MET A 1 -1.42 29.89 -9.99
C MET A 1 -2.30 28.68 -9.76
N SER A 2 -2.71 27.99 -10.82
CA SER A 2 -3.55 26.79 -10.70
C SER A 2 -2.63 25.61 -10.40
N LYS A 3 -2.41 25.30 -9.10
CA LYS A 3 -1.86 24.01 -8.71
C LYS A 3 -2.92 22.99 -9.11
N LYS A 4 -2.76 22.32 -10.25
CA LYS A 4 -3.60 21.18 -10.61
C LYS A 4 -3.39 20.16 -9.49
N ASP A 5 -4.42 19.90 -8.69
CA ASP A 5 -4.45 18.75 -7.80
C ASP A 5 -4.12 17.50 -8.64
N LYS A 6 -2.93 16.94 -8.40
CA LYS A 6 -2.53 15.68 -9.01
C LYS A 6 -3.16 14.57 -8.18
N ASN A 7 -4.42 14.28 -8.45
CA ASN A 7 -5.05 13.09 -7.90
C ASN A 7 -4.44 11.87 -8.59
N ILE A 8 -3.83 10.99 -7.79
CA ILE A 8 -3.31 9.71 -8.26
C ILE A 8 -4.32 8.64 -7.82
N GLN A 9 -4.82 7.87 -8.78
CA GLN A 9 -5.65 6.72 -8.49
C GLN A 9 -4.76 5.57 -8.01
N ILE A 10 -5.09 5.04 -6.83
CA ILE A 10 -4.51 3.81 -6.29
C ILE A 10 -5.58 2.72 -6.35
N THR A 11 -5.18 1.54 -6.81
CA THR A 11 -6.05 0.37 -6.93
C THR A 11 -5.47 -0.77 -6.09
N GLU A 12 -6.33 -1.49 -5.38
CA GLU A 12 -5.96 -2.73 -4.71
C GLU A 12 -5.97 -3.89 -5.71
N ARG A 13 -4.93 -4.73 -5.64
CA ARG A 13 -4.84 -5.99 -6.37
C ARG A 13 -4.54 -7.12 -5.40
N GLU A 14 -5.49 -8.03 -5.25
CA GLU A 14 -5.27 -9.25 -4.47
C GLU A 14 -4.49 -10.29 -5.29
N LYS A 15 -3.54 -10.97 -4.64
CA LYS A 15 -2.72 -12.03 -5.23
C LYS A 15 -2.42 -13.11 -4.20
N MET A 16 -2.31 -14.34 -4.66
CA MET A 16 -1.77 -15.45 -3.86
C MET A 16 -0.26 -15.56 -4.08
N VAL A 17 0.52 -15.44 -2.99
CA VAL A 17 1.98 -15.63 -2.99
C VAL A 17 2.33 -16.58 -1.85
N ASP A 18 3.04 -17.67 -2.16
CA ASP A 18 3.45 -18.69 -1.19
C ASP A 18 2.29 -19.25 -0.34
N GLY A 19 1.09 -19.35 -0.94
CA GLY A 19 -0.12 -19.81 -0.27
C GLY A 19 -0.78 -18.78 0.66
N LYS A 20 -0.24 -17.56 0.75
CA LYS A 20 -0.85 -16.44 1.49
C LYS A 20 -1.53 -15.47 0.52
N LEU A 21 -2.70 -14.97 0.91
CA LEU A 21 -3.35 -13.87 0.22
C LEU A 21 -2.66 -12.56 0.60
N ILE A 22 -2.22 -11.82 -0.40
CA ILE A 22 -1.63 -10.49 -0.25
C ILE A 22 -2.44 -9.48 -1.05
N SER A 23 -2.50 -8.25 -0.56
CA SER A 23 -3.10 -7.11 -1.26
C SER A 23 -2.00 -6.13 -1.68
N GLU A 24 -1.75 -5.99 -2.97
CA GLU A 24 -0.84 -4.99 -3.53
C GLU A 24 -1.61 -3.68 -3.76
N LEU A 25 -1.05 -2.56 -3.30
CA LEU A 25 -1.53 -1.24 -3.67
C LEU A 25 -0.74 -0.74 -4.87
N VAL A 26 -1.44 -0.43 -5.95
CA VAL A 26 -0.84 -0.16 -7.26
C VAL A 26 -1.31 1.18 -7.80
N THR A 27 -0.39 1.98 -8.35
CA THR A 27 -0.76 3.21 -9.08
C THR A 27 -1.50 2.88 -10.37
N ALA A 28 -2.19 3.87 -10.94
CA ALA A 28 -2.78 3.76 -12.27
C ALA A 28 -1.77 3.40 -13.38
N HIS A 29 -0.48 3.66 -13.17
CA HIS A 29 0.59 3.33 -14.11
C HIS A 29 1.12 1.89 -13.92
N GLY A 30 0.68 1.19 -12.87
CA GLY A 30 1.09 -0.18 -12.57
C GLY A 30 2.24 -0.29 -11.56
N ASP A 31 2.67 0.82 -10.97
CA ASP A 31 3.73 0.81 -9.94
C ASP A 31 3.16 0.31 -8.61
N VAL A 32 3.83 -0.66 -8.00
CA VAL A 32 3.44 -1.14 -6.66
C VAL A 32 4.01 -0.19 -5.62
N ILE A 33 3.13 0.46 -4.85
CA ILE A 33 3.50 1.42 -3.81
C ILE A 33 3.54 0.80 -2.42
N GLY A 34 3.09 -0.44 -2.29
CA GLY A 34 3.20 -1.23 -1.09
C GLY A 34 2.36 -2.51 -1.15
N THR A 35 2.58 -3.40 -0.19
CA THR A 35 1.88 -4.68 -0.09
C THR A 35 1.37 -4.86 1.33
N VAL A 36 0.15 -5.38 1.48
CA VAL A 36 -0.41 -5.79 2.77
C VAL A 36 -0.52 -7.30 2.80
N LEU A 37 0.04 -7.90 3.85
CA LEU A 37 -0.09 -9.32 4.14
C LEU A 37 -0.96 -9.49 5.38
N GLU A 38 -1.89 -10.44 5.32
CA GLU A 38 -2.66 -10.87 6.48
C GLU A 38 -1.94 -12.02 7.17
N ASP A 39 -1.62 -11.84 8.45
CA ASP A 39 -0.93 -12.85 9.27
C ASP A 39 -1.73 -13.07 10.56
N GLU A 40 -2.52 -14.15 10.54
CA GLU A 40 -3.44 -14.60 11.60
C GLU A 40 -4.52 -13.57 12.01
N ALA A 41 -4.12 -12.54 12.77
CA ALA A 41 -4.98 -11.50 13.32
C ALA A 41 -4.35 -10.09 13.19
N ARG A 42 -3.26 -9.98 12.43
CA ARG A 42 -2.56 -8.71 12.20
C ARG A 42 -2.36 -8.49 10.71
N PHE A 43 -2.17 -7.23 10.36
CA PHE A 43 -1.90 -6.80 9.00
C PHE A 43 -0.48 -6.26 8.93
N LYS A 44 0.32 -6.81 8.03
CA LYS A 44 1.68 -6.36 7.78
C LYS A 44 1.70 -5.50 6.52
N ALA A 45 1.88 -4.20 6.67
CA ALA A 45 2.20 -3.30 5.57
C ALA A 45 3.69 -3.43 5.24
N VAL A 46 4.02 -3.61 3.97
CA VAL A 46 5.39 -3.67 3.44
C VAL A 46 5.53 -2.55 2.42
N LEU A 47 6.45 -1.64 2.68
CA LEU A 47 6.81 -0.56 1.76
C LEU A 47 7.76 -1.08 0.67
N PRO A 48 7.78 -0.44 -0.52
CA PRO A 48 8.70 -0.79 -1.59
C PRO A 48 10.18 -0.63 -1.20
N GLU A 49 10.48 0.23 -0.22
CA GLU A 49 11.83 0.43 0.31
C GLU A 49 12.29 -0.68 1.28
N GLY A 50 11.42 -1.65 1.58
CA GLY A 50 11.72 -2.82 2.43
C GLY A 50 11.34 -2.64 3.91
N GLU A 51 10.96 -1.44 4.32
CA GLU A 51 10.36 -1.20 5.64
C GLU A 51 9.01 -1.90 5.77
N ASN A 52 8.67 -2.30 6.99
CA ASN A 52 7.38 -2.92 7.25
C ASN A 52 6.81 -2.52 8.61
N PHE A 53 5.48 -2.46 8.66
CA PHE A 53 4.69 -2.08 9.83
C PHE A 53 3.68 -3.18 10.12
N VAL A 54 3.59 -3.58 11.39
CA VAL A 54 2.60 -4.54 11.86
C VAL A 54 1.49 -3.77 12.55
N LEU A 55 0.27 -3.91 12.03
CA LEU A 55 -0.90 -3.09 12.35
C LEU A 55 -2.09 -3.99 12.68
N SER A 56 -3.12 -3.41 13.29
CA SER A 56 -4.26 -4.16 13.80
C SER A 56 -5.35 -4.34 12.74
N THR A 57 -5.43 -3.42 11.76
CA THR A 57 -6.41 -3.49 10.68
C THR A 57 -5.78 -3.30 9.30
N ARG A 58 -6.49 -3.80 8.27
CA ARG A 58 -6.15 -3.61 6.87
C ARG A 58 -6.15 -2.12 6.47
N GLU A 59 -7.10 -1.35 6.99
CA GLU A 59 -7.24 0.08 6.71
C GLU A 59 -6.06 0.88 7.27
N GLU A 60 -5.57 0.54 8.46
CA GLU A 60 -4.34 1.13 9.02
C GLU A 60 -3.14 0.83 8.11
N ALA A 61 -3.04 -0.42 7.61
CA ALA A 61 -1.97 -0.83 6.71
C ALA A 61 -2.00 -0.05 5.39
N TYR A 62 -3.19 0.16 4.80
CA TYR A 62 -3.36 1.01 3.63
C TYR A 62 -3.01 2.47 3.93
N GLY A 63 -3.49 3.00 5.05
CA GLY A 63 -3.18 4.36 5.49
C GLY A 63 -1.67 4.60 5.62
N CYS A 64 -0.94 3.66 6.20
CA CYS A 64 0.53 3.73 6.29
C CYS A 64 1.18 3.79 4.90
N ILE A 65 0.84 2.87 4.00
CA ILE A 65 1.43 2.83 2.66
C ILE A 65 1.12 4.12 1.88
N LEU A 66 -0.13 4.57 1.90
CA LEU A 66 -0.55 5.78 1.19
C LEU A 66 0.13 7.04 1.76
N ARG A 67 0.27 7.12 3.09
CA ARG A 67 0.94 8.24 3.75
C ARG A 67 2.42 8.30 3.35
N GLU A 68 3.12 7.18 3.37
CA GLU A 68 4.54 7.13 2.99
C GLU A 68 4.73 7.46 1.52
N TYR A 69 3.88 6.92 0.63
CA TYR A 69 3.90 7.29 -0.78
C TYR A 69 3.68 8.79 -0.99
N HIS A 70 2.73 9.40 -0.27
CA HIS A 70 2.46 10.84 -0.36
C HIS A 70 3.63 11.71 0.14
N LEU A 71 4.36 11.27 1.17
CA LEU A 71 5.52 12.00 1.70
C LEU A 71 6.69 12.02 0.72
N HIS A 72 6.88 10.94 -0.05
CA HIS A 72 8.01 10.80 -0.98
C HIS A 72 7.68 11.30 -2.40
N HIS A 73 6.40 11.37 -2.78
CA HIS A 73 5.95 11.76 -4.14
C HIS A 73 5.05 13.02 -4.20
N GLY A 74 4.95 13.79 -3.11
CA GLY A 74 4.20 15.06 -3.01
C GLY A 74 4.81 16.25 -3.73
#